data_AF-A0A2P2JP91-F1
#
_entry.id   AF-A0A2P2JP91-F1
#
_cell.length_a   1.000
_cell.length_b   1.000
_cell.length_c   1.000
_cell.angle_alpha   90.00
_cell.angle_beta   90.00
_cell.angle_gamma   90.00
#
_symmetry.space_group_name_H-M   'P 1'
#
loop_
_entity.id
_entity.type
_entity.pdbx_description
1 polymer ?
#
loop_
_entity_poly.entity_id
_entity_poly.type
_entity_poly.pdbx_seq_one_letter_code
_entity_poly.pdbx_strand_id
1 'polypeptide(L)'
;MMYCDIKHLTYVPDLQIDYTQPIQEDVKADEKGKEDGDSQIGTVGCVAVDNHGNLATATSTGGFVNKMVGRIGDTPVIGAGTYANNLCAVSATGKGEAIICGTVARDVAAVMEYKGLSLEKAAAYVVNERVPRGNVGLVAVSATGEVTMPFNTTGMFRACATEDGFTEIGIYPSLQD
;
A
#
# COMPACT_ATOMS: atom_id res chain seq x y z
N MET A 1 -14.94 1.09 10.82
CA MET A 1 -16.19 1.87 10.71
C MET A 1 -15.80 3.33 10.92
N MET A 2 -15.80 4.15 9.87
CA MET A 2 -15.56 5.59 10.02
C MET A 2 -16.91 6.23 10.32
N TYR A 3 -17.10 6.71 11.54
CA TYR A 3 -18.34 7.40 11.93
C TYR A 3 -18.27 8.83 11.37
N CYS A 4 -19.13 9.13 10.40
CA CYS A 4 -19.20 10.44 9.76
C CYS A 4 -20.40 11.21 10.32
N ASP A 5 -20.22 11.79 11.51
CA ASP A 5 -21.20 12.66 12.17
C ASP A 5 -20.42 13.73 12.95
N ILE A 6 -19.70 14.55 12.19
CA ILE A 6 -18.88 15.65 12.72
C ILE A 6 -19.42 16.93 12.09
N LYS A 7 -19.77 17.90 12.94
CA LYS A 7 -20.45 19.18 12.64
C LYS A 7 -19.81 20.09 11.57
N HIS A 8 -18.72 19.67 10.91
CA HIS A 8 -17.92 20.47 9.99
C HIS A 8 -17.53 19.74 8.69
N LEU A 9 -18.04 18.53 8.44
CA LEU A 9 -17.90 17.87 7.14
C LEU A 9 -19.07 18.23 6.23
N THR A 10 -18.78 18.75 5.04
CA THR A 10 -19.79 19.00 4.01
C THR A 10 -20.19 17.67 3.38
N TYR A 11 -21.41 17.22 3.65
CA TYR A 11 -22.00 16.12 2.89
C TYR A 11 -22.31 16.59 1.48
N VAL A 12 -21.76 15.91 0.48
CA VAL A 12 -22.05 16.15 -0.93
C VAL A 12 -22.91 14.97 -1.42
N PRO A 13 -24.25 15.11 -1.50
CA PRO A 13 -25.09 14.05 -2.04
C PRO A 13 -24.78 13.77 -3.52
N ASP A 14 -24.88 12.51 -3.92
CA ASP A 14 -24.90 12.04 -5.31
C ASP A 14 -23.63 12.25 -6.16
N LEU A 15 -22.50 12.63 -5.56
CA LEU A 15 -21.23 12.70 -6.30
C LEU A 15 -20.51 11.33 -6.32
N GLN A 16 -20.90 10.46 -7.24
CA GLN A 16 -20.06 9.33 -7.65
C GLN A 16 -18.99 9.87 -8.60
N ILE A 17 -17.76 10.01 -8.10
CA ILE A 17 -16.62 10.35 -8.93
C ILE A 17 -16.19 9.10 -9.69
N ASP A 18 -16.72 8.94 -10.90
CA ASP A 18 -16.34 7.86 -11.82
C ASP A 18 -15.36 8.39 -12.86
N TYR A 19 -14.07 8.08 -12.67
CA TYR A 19 -13.02 8.36 -13.64
C TYR A 19 -12.77 7.16 -14.58
N THR A 20 -13.55 6.09 -14.47
CA THR A 20 -13.38 4.88 -15.28
C THR A 20 -13.79 5.20 -16.70
N GLN A 21 -12.84 5.13 -17.64
CA GLN A 21 -13.16 5.16 -19.06
C GLN A 21 -14.05 3.94 -19.37
N PRO A 22 -15.15 4.10 -20.13
CA PRO A 22 -15.94 2.96 -20.57
C PRO A 22 -15.03 1.99 -21.34
N ILE A 23 -15.14 0.71 -21.01
CA ILE A 23 -14.44 -0.37 -21.70
C ILE A 23 -14.91 -0.31 -23.16
N GLN A 24 -14.02 -0.03 -24.11
CA GLN A 24 -14.38 -0.02 -25.53
C GLN A 24 -14.79 -1.44 -25.94
N GLU A 25 -15.98 -1.60 -26.51
CA GLU A 25 -16.61 -2.91 -26.86
C GLU A 25 -15.83 -3.71 -27.92
N ASP A 26 -14.76 -3.15 -28.52
CA ASP A 26 -14.03 -3.76 -29.64
C ASP A 26 -12.91 -4.73 -29.23
N VAL A 27 -12.74 -5.06 -27.95
CA VAL A 27 -11.81 -6.14 -27.56
C VAL A 27 -12.52 -7.48 -27.77
N LYS A 28 -12.37 -8.05 -28.97
CA LYS A 28 -12.70 -9.45 -29.25
C LYS A 28 -12.15 -10.32 -28.12
N ALA A 29 -13.03 -11.09 -27.50
CA ALA A 29 -12.68 -12.08 -26.49
C ALA A 29 -11.73 -13.11 -27.11
N ASP A 30 -10.43 -12.87 -26.99
CA ASP A 30 -9.42 -13.88 -27.23
C ASP A 30 -9.42 -14.78 -26.00
N GLU A 31 -9.83 -16.05 -26.16
CA GLU A 31 -9.98 -17.06 -25.10
C GLU A 31 -8.63 -17.53 -24.47
N LYS A 32 -7.59 -16.68 -24.50
CA LYS A 32 -6.32 -16.85 -23.78
C LYS A 32 -5.76 -15.50 -23.32
N GLY A 33 -6.57 -14.69 -22.65
CA GLY A 33 -6.10 -13.44 -22.03
C GLY A 33 -5.57 -13.71 -20.62
N LYS A 34 -4.29 -13.43 -20.37
CA LYS A 34 -3.75 -13.31 -19.01
C LYS A 34 -4.67 -12.39 -18.20
N GLU A 35 -5.04 -12.81 -17.00
CA GLU A 35 -5.72 -11.97 -16.00
C GLU A 35 -4.79 -10.87 -15.47
N ASP A 36 -4.09 -10.14 -16.34
CA ASP A 36 -3.32 -8.97 -15.97
C ASP A 36 -4.30 -7.78 -15.98
N GLY A 37 -5.19 -7.78 -14.97
CA GLY A 37 -6.12 -6.70 -14.69
C GLY A 37 -5.37 -5.45 -14.22
N ASP A 38 -4.76 -4.74 -15.15
CA ASP A 38 -4.03 -3.47 -14.94
C ASP A 38 -4.98 -2.28 -14.75
N SER A 39 -6.26 -2.52 -14.46
CA SER A 39 -7.22 -1.51 -14.04
C SER A 39 -7.14 -1.30 -12.51
N GLN A 40 -5.95 -0.98 -11.99
CA GLN A 40 -5.75 -0.69 -10.55
C GLN A 40 -5.99 0.81 -10.29
N ILE A 41 -7.20 1.17 -9.85
CA ILE A 41 -7.45 2.50 -9.25
C ILE A 41 -6.62 2.58 -7.96
N GLY A 42 -5.78 3.62 -7.86
CA GLY A 42 -4.64 3.70 -6.96
C GLY A 42 -4.98 3.77 -5.47
N THR A 43 -4.44 2.82 -4.70
CA THR A 43 -4.23 3.01 -3.27
C THR A 43 -3.08 3.99 -3.07
N VAL A 44 -3.28 4.96 -2.19
CA VAL A 44 -2.26 5.91 -1.74
C VAL A 44 -1.97 5.70 -0.27
N GLY A 45 -0.75 6.01 0.14
CA GLY A 45 -0.39 5.94 1.54
C GLY A 45 0.86 6.73 1.86
N CYS A 46 1.01 7.03 3.15
CA CYS A 46 2.11 7.82 3.69
C CYS A 46 2.50 7.23 5.04
N VAL A 47 3.80 7.22 5.30
CA VAL A 47 4.39 6.89 6.59
C VAL A 47 5.33 8.03 6.99
N ALA A 48 5.39 8.34 8.27
CA ALA A 48 6.23 9.41 8.79
C ALA A 48 6.79 9.06 10.17
N VAL A 49 7.97 9.60 10.45
CA VAL A 49 8.62 9.57 11.75
C VAL A 49 9.08 10.98 12.11
N ASP A 50 8.90 11.39 13.36
CA ASP A 50 9.42 12.66 13.87
C ASP A 50 10.76 12.49 14.62
N ASN A 51 11.37 13.61 15.03
CA ASN A 51 12.67 13.61 15.72
C ASN A 51 12.63 13.00 17.14
N HIS A 52 11.43 12.67 17.65
CA HIS A 52 11.25 11.95 18.90
C HIS A 52 11.02 10.44 18.67
N GLY A 53 11.03 9.97 17.42
CA GLY A 53 10.73 8.60 17.05
C GLY A 53 9.24 8.26 17.06
N ASN A 54 8.36 9.26 17.09
CA ASN A 54 6.91 9.02 16.97
C ASN A 54 6.59 8.66 15.53
N LEU A 55 5.83 7.56 15.37
CA LEU A 55 5.54 6.94 14.09
C LEU A 55 4.05 7.06 13.75
N ALA A 56 3.76 7.37 12.49
CA ALA A 56 2.40 7.41 11.97
C ALA A 56 2.32 6.85 10.55
N THR A 57 1.17 6.26 10.23
CA THR A 57 0.85 5.80 8.87
C THR A 57 -0.59 6.13 8.54
N ALA A 58 -0.86 6.41 7.27
CA ALA A 58 -2.19 6.58 6.72
C ALA A 58 -2.25 5.95 5.33
N THR A 59 -3.33 5.23 5.05
CA THR A 59 -3.57 4.58 3.76
C THR A 59 -5.01 4.84 3.34
N SER A 60 -5.23 5.12 2.06
CA SER A 60 -6.57 5.38 1.50
C SER A 60 -6.70 4.76 0.10
N THR A 61 -7.89 4.29 -0.24
CA THR A 61 -8.14 3.63 -1.52
C THR A 61 -9.60 3.72 -1.97
N GLY A 62 -9.81 3.79 -3.28
CA GLY A 62 -11.10 3.49 -3.90
C GLY A 62 -11.38 1.99 -4.00
N GLY A 63 -10.37 1.13 -3.78
CA GLY A 63 -10.43 -0.30 -4.01
C GLY A 63 -10.30 -0.65 -5.50
N PHE A 64 -10.65 -1.89 -5.85
CA PHE A 64 -10.56 -2.35 -7.23
C PHE A 64 -11.68 -1.84 -8.13
N VAL A 65 -11.36 -1.70 -9.42
CA VAL A 65 -12.36 -1.56 -10.49
C VAL A 65 -13.27 -2.78 -10.48
N ASN A 66 -14.57 -2.55 -10.68
CA ASN A 66 -15.59 -3.60 -10.72
C ASN A 66 -15.68 -4.47 -9.45
N LYS A 67 -15.30 -3.93 -8.28
CA LYS A 67 -15.52 -4.63 -7.00
C LYS A 67 -17.01 -4.77 -6.70
N MET A 68 -17.38 -5.86 -6.03
CA MET A 68 -18.74 -6.02 -5.50
C MET A 68 -19.08 -4.88 -4.52
N VAL A 69 -20.35 -4.46 -4.52
CA VAL A 69 -20.86 -3.48 -3.54
C VAL A 69 -20.58 -3.98 -2.13
N GLY A 70 -19.97 -3.13 -1.31
CA GLY A 70 -19.59 -3.47 0.06
C GLY A 70 -18.28 -4.25 0.20
N ARG A 71 -17.53 -4.53 -0.87
CA ARG A 71 -16.20 -5.15 -0.77
C ARG A 71 -15.24 -4.25 0.00
N ILE A 72 -14.62 -4.79 1.05
CA ILE A 72 -13.61 -4.14 1.88
C ILE A 72 -12.24 -4.74 1.55
N GLY A 73 -11.26 -3.88 1.26
CA GLY A 73 -9.87 -4.27 1.03
C GLY A 73 -9.01 -4.22 2.30
N ASP A 74 -7.69 -4.25 2.12
CA ASP A 74 -6.67 -4.24 3.18
C ASP A 74 -6.53 -2.90 3.88
N THR A 75 -6.73 -1.80 3.15
CA THR A 75 -6.48 -0.43 3.61
C THR A 75 -7.12 -0.07 4.96
N PRO A 76 -8.41 -0.36 5.25
CA PRO A 76 -9.00 -0.06 6.56
C PRO A 76 -8.72 -1.12 7.64
N VAL A 77 -8.00 -2.20 7.32
CA VAL A 77 -7.74 -3.31 8.24
C VAL A 77 -6.37 -3.12 8.89
N ILE A 78 -6.37 -2.81 10.19
CA ILE A 78 -5.15 -2.61 10.97
C ILE A 78 -4.30 -3.87 10.96
N GLY A 79 -3.03 -3.72 10.59
CA GLY A 79 -2.09 -4.82 10.44
C GLY A 79 -2.07 -5.47 9.05
N ALA A 80 -3.04 -5.19 8.19
CA ALA A 80 -2.99 -5.59 6.78
C ALA A 80 -2.37 -4.47 5.93
N GLY A 81 -3.17 -3.44 5.60
CA GLY A 81 -2.74 -2.30 4.78
C GLY A 81 -2.03 -1.21 5.57
N THR A 82 -2.39 -1.04 6.84
CA THR A 82 -1.93 0.08 7.68
C THR A 82 -1.52 -0.42 9.06
N TYR A 83 -0.29 -0.12 9.47
CA TYR A 83 0.18 -0.43 10.83
C TYR A 83 1.27 0.54 11.29
N ALA A 84 1.18 1.02 12.54
CA ALA A 84 2.27 1.74 13.21
C ALA A 84 2.45 1.17 14.62
N ASN A 85 3.69 1.07 15.06
CA ASN A 85 4.04 0.87 16.47
C ASN A 85 5.31 1.68 16.80
N ASN A 86 5.93 1.41 17.95
CA ASN A 86 7.15 2.11 18.37
C ASN A 86 8.41 1.70 17.60
N LEU A 87 8.33 0.72 16.68
CA LEU A 87 9.47 0.23 15.89
C LEU A 87 9.40 0.73 14.46
N CYS A 88 8.24 0.65 13.82
CA CYS A 88 8.04 1.10 12.45
C CYS A 88 6.58 1.51 12.14
N ALA A 89 6.44 2.26 11.07
CA ALA A 89 5.17 2.57 10.40
C ALA A 89 5.21 1.99 8.99
N VAL A 90 4.11 1.38 8.56
CA VAL A 90 3.99 0.68 7.29
C VAL A 90 2.67 1.06 6.61
N SER A 91 2.73 1.33 5.31
CA SER A 91 1.57 1.47 4.44
C SER A 91 1.75 0.57 3.22
N ALA A 92 0.86 -0.39 3.02
CA ALA A 92 0.87 -1.31 1.90
C ALA A 92 -0.11 -0.90 0.79
N THR A 93 0.15 -1.41 -0.41
CA THR A 93 -0.65 -1.22 -1.62
C THR A 93 -0.58 -2.48 -2.49
N GLY A 94 -1.59 -2.72 -3.32
CA GLY A 94 -1.67 -3.86 -4.22
C GLY A 94 -2.97 -4.66 -4.02
N LYS A 95 -2.87 -6.00 -4.06
CA LYS A 95 -4.02 -6.89 -4.00
C LYS A 95 -4.51 -7.08 -2.57
N GLY A 96 -5.57 -6.37 -2.22
CA GLY A 96 -6.09 -6.31 -0.85
C GLY A 96 -6.32 -7.66 -0.19
N GLU A 97 -6.86 -8.66 -0.90
CA GLU A 97 -7.05 -10.01 -0.34
C GLU A 97 -5.72 -10.68 0.01
N ALA A 98 -4.68 -10.52 -0.84
CA ALA A 98 -3.35 -11.06 -0.55
C ALA A 98 -2.71 -10.34 0.65
N ILE A 99 -2.90 -9.03 0.74
CA ILE A 99 -2.38 -8.20 1.84
C ILE A 99 -3.06 -8.54 3.17
N ILE A 100 -4.38 -8.77 3.17
CA ILE A 100 -5.14 -9.22 4.34
C ILE A 100 -4.65 -10.60 4.79
N CYS A 101 -4.60 -11.58 3.88
CA CYS A 101 -4.19 -12.94 4.20
C CYS A 101 -2.75 -13.01 4.72
N GLY A 102 -1.85 -12.15 4.22
CA GLY A 102 -0.45 -12.09 4.63
C GLY A 102 -0.18 -11.16 5.82
N THR A 103 -1.20 -10.48 6.37
CA THR A 103 -1.06 -9.49 7.46
C THR A 103 0.14 -8.56 7.26
N VAL A 104 0.33 -8.07 6.03
CA VAL A 104 1.61 -7.53 5.52
C VAL A 104 2.20 -6.47 6.44
N ALA A 105 1.42 -5.43 6.78
CA ALA A 105 1.93 -4.33 7.58
C ALA A 105 2.34 -4.77 9.00
N ARG A 106 1.57 -5.66 9.65
CA ARG A 106 1.90 -6.19 10.98
C ARG A 106 3.08 -7.16 10.92
N ASP A 107 3.18 -7.98 9.88
CA ASP A 107 4.24 -8.98 9.72
C ASP A 107 5.61 -8.30 9.60
N VAL A 108 5.71 -7.15 8.93
CA VAL A 108 6.96 -6.36 8.89
C VAL A 108 7.41 -5.99 10.30
N ALA A 109 6.51 -5.39 11.10
CA ALA A 109 6.80 -5.04 12.49
C ALA A 109 7.10 -6.29 13.35
N ALA A 110 6.42 -7.41 13.11
CA ALA A 110 6.60 -8.66 13.87
C ALA A 110 7.96 -9.29 13.57
N VAL A 111 8.41 -9.23 12.32
CA VAL A 111 9.72 -9.73 11.91
C VAL A 111 10.83 -8.87 12.51
N MET A 112 10.67 -7.55 12.54
CA MET A 112 11.59 -6.67 13.27
C MET A 112 11.63 -7.01 14.76
N GLU A 113 10.46 -7.11 15.40
CA GLU A 113 10.29 -7.34 16.84
C GLU A 113 10.82 -8.70 17.29
N TYR A 114 10.44 -9.79 16.60
CA TYR A 114 10.70 -11.15 17.05
C TYR A 114 11.92 -11.81 16.41
N LYS A 115 12.34 -11.38 15.21
CA LYS A 115 13.57 -11.89 14.57
C LYS A 115 14.75 -10.92 14.66
N GLY A 116 14.54 -9.69 15.14
CA GLY A 116 15.60 -8.69 15.25
C GLY A 116 16.17 -8.24 13.90
N LEU A 117 15.40 -8.38 12.81
CA LEU A 117 15.83 -7.94 11.49
C LEU A 117 15.68 -6.42 11.34
N SER A 118 16.54 -5.81 10.52
CA SER A 118 16.40 -4.40 10.12
C SER A 118 15.11 -4.19 9.32
N LEU A 119 14.67 -2.94 9.23
CA LEU A 119 13.46 -2.58 8.50
C LEU A 119 13.50 -3.08 7.05
N GLU A 120 14.60 -2.82 6.35
CA GLU A 120 14.81 -3.23 4.96
C GLU A 120 14.68 -4.76 4.79
N LYS A 121 15.35 -5.53 5.65
CA LYS A 121 15.34 -7.00 5.59
C LYS A 121 13.97 -7.57 5.93
N ALA A 122 13.30 -7.00 6.93
CA ALA A 122 11.95 -7.41 7.33
C ALA A 122 10.94 -7.13 6.22
N ALA A 123 10.99 -5.94 5.63
CA ALA A 123 10.11 -5.55 4.53
C ALA A 123 10.36 -6.39 3.28
N ALA A 124 11.62 -6.61 2.89
CA ALA A 124 11.97 -7.47 1.76
C ALA A 124 11.51 -8.93 1.98
N TYR A 125 11.68 -9.47 3.20
CA TYR A 125 11.20 -10.81 3.53
C TYR A 125 9.68 -10.94 3.37
N VAL A 126 8.90 -9.98 3.88
CA VAL A 126 7.44 -10.02 3.75
C VAL A 126 7.01 -9.89 2.29
N VAL A 127 7.57 -8.94 1.55
CA VAL A 127 7.19 -8.69 0.15
C VAL A 127 7.57 -9.85 -0.77
N ASN A 128 8.76 -10.44 -0.60
CA ASN A 128 9.27 -11.44 -1.54
C ASN A 128 8.93 -12.88 -1.16
N GLU A 129 8.87 -13.20 0.13
CA GLU A 129 8.74 -14.58 0.62
C GLU A 129 7.35 -14.91 1.15
N ARG A 130 6.55 -13.91 1.55
CA ARG A 130 5.25 -14.13 2.22
C ARG A 130 4.05 -13.84 1.34
N VAL A 131 4.23 -13.02 0.31
CA VAL A 131 3.16 -12.64 -0.61
C VAL A 131 3.52 -13.09 -2.04
N PRO A 132 2.59 -13.71 -2.79
CA PRO A 132 2.88 -14.12 -4.15
C PRO A 132 3.31 -12.93 -5.01
N ARG A 133 4.24 -13.16 -5.94
CA ARG A 133 4.77 -12.14 -6.86
C ARG A 133 3.64 -11.42 -7.60
N GLY A 134 3.79 -10.12 -7.81
CA GLY A 134 2.85 -9.28 -8.55
C GLY A 134 1.71 -8.69 -7.72
N ASN A 135 1.71 -8.86 -6.39
CA ASN A 135 0.54 -8.53 -5.56
C ASN A 135 0.74 -7.42 -4.53
N VAL A 136 1.97 -7.05 -4.17
CA VAL A 136 2.17 -6.10 -3.07
C VAL A 136 3.35 -5.16 -3.30
N GLY A 137 3.16 -3.92 -2.87
CA GLY A 137 4.22 -2.99 -2.55
C GLY A 137 3.92 -2.32 -1.20
N LEU A 138 4.95 -1.81 -0.54
CA LEU A 138 4.79 -1.06 0.69
C LEU A 138 5.83 0.03 0.82
N VAL A 139 5.48 1.05 1.59
CA VAL A 139 6.43 2.03 2.13
C VAL A 139 6.48 1.88 3.64
N ALA A 140 7.67 1.97 4.21
CA ALA A 140 7.85 1.87 5.65
C ALA A 140 8.99 2.76 6.15
N VAL A 141 8.83 3.23 7.39
CA VAL A 141 9.86 3.95 8.14
C VAL A 141 10.05 3.35 9.53
N SER A 142 11.28 3.35 10.04
CA SER A 142 11.59 2.92 11.40
C SER A 142 11.61 4.12 12.36
N ALA A 143 11.56 3.85 13.67
CA ALA A 143 11.74 4.88 14.69
C ALA A 143 13.14 5.55 14.64
N THR A 144 14.10 4.94 13.96
CA THR A 144 15.46 5.46 13.76
C THR A 144 15.61 6.29 12.48
N GLY A 145 14.55 6.44 11.67
CA GLY A 145 14.59 7.20 10.42
C GLY A 145 15.00 6.38 9.19
N GLU A 146 15.15 5.05 9.30
CA GLU A 146 15.37 4.20 8.13
C GLU A 146 14.12 4.22 7.24
N VAL A 147 14.30 4.31 5.93
CA VAL A 147 13.21 4.29 4.94
C VAL A 147 13.38 3.07 4.04
N THR A 148 12.30 2.36 3.73
CA THR A 148 12.30 1.29 2.72
C THR A 148 11.01 1.30 1.91
N MET A 149 11.10 0.96 0.62
CA MET A 149 9.95 0.96 -0.29
C MET A 149 9.91 -0.27 -1.23
N PRO A 150 9.96 -1.51 -0.70
CA PRO A 150 10.00 -2.71 -1.54
C PRO A 150 8.62 -3.01 -2.16
N PHE A 151 8.65 -3.61 -3.35
CA PHE A 151 7.46 -4.09 -4.03
C PHE A 151 7.80 -5.28 -4.92
N ASN A 152 6.82 -6.15 -5.15
CA ASN A 152 6.92 -7.31 -6.05
C ASN A 152 5.98 -7.20 -7.27
N THR A 153 5.29 -6.07 -7.42
CA THR A 153 4.52 -5.66 -8.60
C THR A 153 5.44 -5.19 -9.73
N THR A 154 4.89 -4.98 -10.93
CA THR A 154 5.65 -4.41 -12.06
C THR A 154 6.23 -3.03 -11.74
N GLY A 155 5.48 -2.23 -10.97
CA GLY A 155 5.91 -0.92 -10.48
C GLY A 155 5.09 -0.50 -9.26
N MET A 156 5.58 0.53 -8.58
CA MET A 156 4.93 1.21 -7.47
C MET A 156 5.34 2.69 -7.49
N PHE A 157 4.38 3.58 -7.75
CA PHE A 157 4.55 5.02 -7.59
C PHE A 157 4.91 5.32 -6.14
N ARG A 158 6.07 5.93 -5.93
CA ARG A 158 6.60 6.18 -4.58
C ARG A 158 7.51 7.39 -4.57
N ALA A 159 7.60 8.00 -3.40
CA ALA A 159 8.58 9.02 -3.10
C ALA A 159 8.94 8.97 -1.61
N CYS A 160 10.14 9.44 -1.27
CA CYS A 160 10.52 9.70 0.11
C CYS A 160 11.31 11.02 0.21
N ALA A 161 11.31 11.60 1.41
CA ALA A 161 12.08 12.78 1.76
C ALA A 161 12.51 12.68 3.22
N THR A 162 13.71 13.16 3.53
CA THR A 162 14.32 13.13 4.86
C THR A 162 14.87 14.51 5.26
N GLU A 163 15.10 14.73 6.55
CA GLU A 163 15.58 16.03 7.07
C GLU A 163 16.97 16.42 6.56
N ASP A 164 17.83 15.42 6.27
CA ASP A 164 19.17 15.61 5.70
C ASP A 164 19.17 16.07 4.23
N GLY A 165 17.98 16.21 3.63
CA GLY A 165 17.79 16.67 2.25
C GLY A 165 17.80 15.56 1.21
N PHE A 166 17.86 14.29 1.60
CA PHE A 166 17.70 13.19 0.65
C PHE A 166 16.24 13.11 0.16
N THR A 167 16.09 12.91 -1.15
CA THR A 167 14.79 12.74 -1.81
C THR A 167 14.90 11.70 -2.91
N GLU A 168 13.95 10.78 -2.98
CA GLU A 168 13.84 9.79 -4.05
C GLU A 168 12.42 9.82 -4.62
N ILE A 169 12.29 9.69 -5.93
CA ILE A 169 11.02 9.44 -6.62
C ILE A 169 11.22 8.25 -7.55
N GLY A 170 10.31 7.29 -7.52
CA GLY A 170 10.41 6.07 -8.32
C GLY A 170 9.06 5.52 -8.75
N ILE A 171 9.08 4.74 -9.82
CA ILE A 171 7.90 4.01 -10.33
C ILE A 171 8.29 2.56 -10.55
N TYR A 172 9.28 2.32 -11.39
CA TYR A 172 9.77 0.98 -11.70
C TYR A 172 10.93 0.57 -10.80
N PRO A 173 11.32 -0.71 -10.78
CA PRO A 173 12.59 -1.13 -10.20
C PRO A 173 13.73 -0.38 -10.91
N SER A 174 14.75 0.04 -10.16
CA SER A 174 15.99 0.51 -10.75
C SER A 174 16.60 -0.64 -11.58
N LEU A 175 16.95 -0.37 -12.84
CA LEU A 175 17.68 -1.34 -13.66
C LEU A 175 18.97 -1.70 -12.93
N GLN A 176 19.16 -2.99 -12.64
CA GLN A 176 20.47 -3.49 -12.23
C GLN A 176 21.34 -3.52 -13.48
N ASP A 177 22.37 -2.69 -13.52
CA ASP A 177 23.48 -2.79 -14.48
C ASP A 177 24.30 -4.06 -14.25
#